data_AF-A0A356P6I1-F1
#
_entry.id   AF-A0A356P6I1-F1
#
_cell.length_a   1.000
_cell.length_b   1.000
_cell.length_c   1.000
_cell.angle_alpha   90.00
_cell.angle_beta   90.00
_cell.angle_gamma   90.00
#
_symmetry.space_group_name_H-M   'P 1'
#
loop_
_entity.id
_entity.type
_entity.pdbx_description
1 polymer ?
#
loop_
_entity_poly.entity_id
_entity_poly.type
_entity_poly.pdbx_seq_one_letter_code
_entity_poly.pdbx_strand_id
1 'polypeptide(L)'
;MKQGWIKYSYLFTILFFILGFFNMVFAWIGFSCLIMPFVFVIKDNNRTWCQTYCPRANLFTRLFSKIGFNRTAPKWLTNGIGKRIMLTYFAINFSVICFTTLMVFLDKRGPEKSVKFLMTFQLPWTMPNILDIAFMPDWAVHLGFRVYSMMFTTIIIGLLLGYLYRARTWCGICPMGTLSSLALRKQTTMVPESLNQLNDEAV
;
A
#
# COMPACT_ATOMS: atom_id res chain seq x y z
N MET A 1 22.69 -15.07 -1.06
CA MET A 1 22.36 -13.91 -1.91
C MET A 1 21.03 -13.18 -1.59
N LYS A 2 20.07 -13.75 -0.83
CA LYS A 2 18.76 -13.11 -0.56
C LYS A 2 18.79 -11.82 0.31
N GLN A 3 19.84 -11.58 1.09
CA GLN A 3 19.93 -10.43 2.01
C GLN A 3 20.17 -9.08 1.29
N GLY A 4 20.81 -9.07 0.12
CA GLY A 4 21.12 -7.84 -0.61
C GLY A 4 19.87 -7.11 -1.12
N TRP A 5 18.96 -7.84 -1.77
CA TRP A 5 17.71 -7.29 -2.30
C TRP A 5 16.79 -6.71 -1.22
N ILE A 6 16.78 -7.31 -0.04
CA ILE A 6 16.04 -6.80 1.11
C ILE A 6 16.64 -5.47 1.61
N LYS A 7 17.96 -5.29 1.52
CA LYS A 7 18.62 -4.03 1.92
C LYS A 7 18.28 -2.87 0.98
N TYR A 8 18.06 -3.12 -0.31
CA TYR A 8 17.78 -2.08 -1.32
C TYR A 8 16.30 -1.86 -1.62
N SER A 9 15.38 -2.59 -0.99
CA SER A 9 13.94 -2.47 -1.27
C SER A 9 13.39 -1.06 -1.00
N TYR A 10 13.96 -0.30 -0.06
CA TYR A 10 13.56 1.10 0.18
C TYR A 10 13.79 2.01 -1.04
N LEU A 11 14.79 1.70 -1.89
CA LEU A 11 15.11 2.47 -3.08
C LEU A 11 13.94 2.46 -4.06
N PHE A 12 13.18 1.36 -4.12
CA PHE A 12 11.99 1.25 -4.95
C PHE A 12 10.91 2.26 -4.56
N THR A 13 10.70 2.51 -3.26
CA THR A 13 9.74 3.52 -2.80
C THR A 13 10.24 4.92 -3.12
N ILE A 14 11.52 5.23 -2.89
CA ILE A 14 12.09 6.55 -3.22
C ILE A 14 12.00 6.82 -4.73
N LEU A 15 12.42 5.86 -5.55
CA LEU A 15 12.36 5.95 -7.00
C LEU A 15 10.93 6.15 -7.48
N PHE A 16 9.96 5.41 -6.93
CA PHE A 16 8.54 5.57 -7.27
C PHE A 16 8.01 6.99 -6.99
N PHE A 17 8.39 7.61 -5.87
CA PHE A 17 7.96 8.99 -5.58
C PHE A 17 8.62 10.02 -6.48
N ILE A 18 9.91 9.86 -6.75
CA ILE A 18 10.64 10.73 -7.68
C ILE A 18 10.02 10.61 -9.07
N LEU A 19 9.83 9.40 -9.59
CA LEU A 19 9.20 9.18 -10.89
C LEU A 19 7.75 9.67 -10.94
N GLY A 20 6.97 9.46 -9.88
CA GLY A 20 5.59 9.94 -9.79
C GLY A 20 5.48 11.47 -9.74
N PHE A 21 6.53 12.16 -9.27
CA PHE A 21 6.62 13.62 -9.32
C PHE A 21 6.89 14.14 -10.74
N PHE A 22 7.69 13.42 -11.53
CA PHE A 22 8.04 13.82 -12.90
C PHE A 22 7.11 13.26 -13.99
N ASN A 23 6.41 12.16 -13.73
CA ASN A 23 5.54 11.52 -14.71
C ASN A 23 4.42 10.69 -14.07
N MET A 24 3.17 11.04 -14.37
CA MET A 24 2.00 10.33 -13.87
C MET A 24 1.86 8.92 -14.43
N VAL A 25 2.39 8.67 -15.63
CA VAL A 25 2.32 7.39 -16.34
C VAL A 25 2.96 6.26 -15.53
N PHE A 26 4.02 6.55 -14.77
CA PHE A 26 4.68 5.56 -13.92
C PHE A 26 3.87 5.16 -12.68
N ALA A 27 2.76 5.84 -12.38
CA ALA A 27 1.87 5.47 -11.27
C ALA A 27 1.26 4.06 -11.44
N TRP A 28 1.25 3.50 -12.66
CA TRP A 28 0.90 2.11 -12.93
C TRP A 28 1.80 1.10 -12.20
N ILE A 29 3.07 1.45 -11.96
CA ILE A 29 3.98 0.65 -11.13
C ILE A 29 3.44 0.54 -9.69
N GLY A 30 2.70 1.54 -9.21
CA GLY A 30 2.04 1.51 -7.90
C GLY A 30 1.01 0.39 -7.77
N PHE A 31 0.34 0.01 -8.86
CA PHE A 31 -0.59 -1.11 -8.88
C PHE A 31 0.13 -2.45 -8.64
N SER A 32 1.33 -2.61 -9.22
CA SER A 32 2.17 -3.79 -8.99
C SER A 32 2.53 -3.96 -7.49
N CYS A 33 2.78 -2.85 -6.80
CA CYS A 33 3.08 -2.83 -5.36
C CYS A 33 1.87 -3.24 -4.50
N LEU A 34 0.65 -2.93 -4.96
CA LEU A 34 -0.59 -3.35 -4.28
C LEU A 34 -0.93 -4.82 -4.54
N ILE A 35 -0.55 -5.38 -5.69
CA ILE A 35 -0.77 -6.79 -6.04
C ILE A 35 0.21 -7.73 -5.32
N MET A 36 1.48 -7.34 -5.20
CA MET A 36 2.55 -8.17 -4.63
C MET A 36 2.23 -8.81 -3.26
N PRO A 37 1.64 -8.10 -2.27
CA PRO A 37 1.23 -8.72 -1.01
C PRO A 37 0.30 -9.92 -1.20
N PHE A 38 -0.64 -9.85 -2.14
CA PHE A 38 -1.59 -10.93 -2.38
C PHE A 38 -0.94 -12.13 -3.07
N VAL A 39 -0.06 -11.89 -4.04
CA VAL A 39 0.70 -12.95 -4.73
C VAL A 39 1.54 -13.76 -3.72
N PHE A 40 2.23 -13.08 -2.80
CA PHE A 40 3.04 -13.74 -1.78
C PHE A 40 2.19 -14.46 -0.73
N VAL A 41 1.03 -13.93 -0.34
CA VAL A 41 0.10 -14.61 0.58
C VAL A 41 -0.44 -15.91 -0.04
N ILE A 42 -0.73 -15.91 -1.34
CA ILE A 42 -1.20 -17.11 -2.05
C ILE A 42 -0.07 -18.17 -2.15
N LYS A 43 1.18 -17.74 -2.36
CA LYS A 43 2.31 -18.66 -2.60
C LYS A 43 2.95 -19.20 -1.32
N ASP A 44 3.23 -18.35 -0.33
CA ASP A 44 4.01 -18.73 0.86
C ASP A 44 3.13 -19.02 2.09
N ASN A 45 1.81 -18.80 2.01
CA ASN A 45 0.84 -18.91 3.11
C ASN A 45 1.34 -18.23 4.41
N ASN A 46 2.16 -17.18 4.25
CA ASN A 46 2.86 -16.49 5.31
C ASN A 46 2.92 -14.99 5.01
N ARG A 47 3.14 -14.19 6.05
CA ARG A 47 3.22 -12.72 5.94
C ARG A 47 4.60 -12.23 5.47
N THR A 48 5.28 -13.00 4.62
CA THR A 48 6.66 -12.75 4.18
C THR A 48 6.81 -11.39 3.51
N TRP A 49 5.83 -10.97 2.69
CA TRP A 49 5.84 -9.65 2.05
C TRP A 49 5.82 -8.52 3.08
N CYS A 50 4.86 -8.54 4.00
CA CYS A 50 4.68 -7.48 5.00
C CYS A 50 5.79 -7.45 6.06
N GLN A 51 6.39 -8.60 6.39
CA GLN A 51 7.43 -8.69 7.42
C GLN A 51 8.84 -8.41 6.89
N THR A 52 9.13 -8.83 5.65
CA THR A 52 10.51 -8.90 5.13
C THR A 52 10.73 -8.04 3.88
N TYR A 53 9.77 -7.99 2.96
CA TYR A 53 9.99 -7.40 1.63
C TYR A 53 9.36 -6.02 1.41
N CYS A 54 8.46 -5.58 2.28
CA CYS A 54 7.70 -4.35 2.10
C CYS A 54 8.64 -3.12 1.98
N PRO A 55 8.76 -2.51 0.79
CA PRO A 55 9.80 -1.51 0.50
C PRO A 55 9.62 -0.23 1.34
N ARG A 56 8.37 0.18 1.58
CA ARG A 56 8.04 1.33 2.44
C ARG A 56 8.32 1.07 3.93
N ALA A 57 8.16 -0.17 4.40
CA ALA A 57 8.44 -0.52 5.79
C ALA A 57 9.95 -0.46 6.05
N ASN A 58 10.74 -0.90 5.06
CA ASN A 58 12.18 -0.77 5.05
C ASN A 58 12.62 0.71 5.04
N LEU A 59 11.97 1.53 4.22
CA LEU A 59 12.20 2.99 4.21
C LEU A 59 11.98 3.61 5.60
N PHE A 60 10.84 3.34 6.25
CA PHE A 60 10.55 3.90 7.57
C PHE A 60 11.49 3.38 8.65
N THR A 61 11.85 2.08 8.62
CA THR A 61 12.81 1.55 9.60
C THR A 61 14.18 2.17 9.46
N ARG A 62 14.66 2.48 8.25
CA ARG A 62 15.93 3.18 8.04
C ARG A 62 15.86 4.67 8.40
N LEU A 63 14.77 5.33 8.03
CA LEU A 63 14.61 6.77 8.28
C LEU A 63 14.45 7.07 9.77
N PHE A 64 13.67 6.25 10.48
CA PHE A 64 13.36 6.46 11.90
C PHE A 64 14.25 5.67 12.85
N SER A 65 15.11 4.74 12.40
CA SER A 65 16.13 4.16 13.29
C SER A 65 17.14 5.21 13.78
N LYS A 66 17.29 6.33 13.04
CA LYS A 66 18.25 7.39 13.35
C LYS A 66 17.61 8.65 13.96
N ILE A 67 16.32 8.88 13.70
CA ILE A 67 15.59 10.12 14.07
C ILE A 67 14.42 9.89 15.05
N GLY A 68 13.88 8.67 15.16
CA GLY A 68 12.58 8.43 15.78
C GLY A 68 12.58 8.41 17.31
N PHE A 69 11.58 9.04 17.92
CA PHE A 69 11.29 8.85 19.33
C PHE A 69 10.83 7.40 19.56
N ASN A 70 11.61 6.61 20.31
CA ASN A 70 11.40 5.18 20.51
C ASN A 70 10.22 4.87 21.46
N ARG A 71 9.13 5.65 21.40
CA ARG A 71 7.93 5.44 22.22
C ARG A 71 7.12 4.27 21.70
N THR A 72 6.59 3.47 22.63
CA THR A 72 5.68 2.37 22.32
C THR A 72 4.36 2.92 21.78
N ALA A 73 3.88 2.34 20.68
CA ALA A 73 2.61 2.74 20.09
C ALA A 73 1.45 2.53 21.09
N PRO A 74 0.47 3.46 21.17
CA PRO A 74 -0.67 3.32 22.05
C PRO A 74 -1.49 2.08 21.66
N LYS A 75 -1.99 1.36 22.68
CA LYS A 75 -2.78 0.14 22.49
C LYS A 75 -3.99 0.36 21.59
N TRP A 76 -4.64 1.53 21.66
CA TRP A 76 -5.80 1.86 20.82
C TRP A 76 -5.51 1.78 19.31
N LEU A 77 -4.31 2.21 18.89
CA LEU A 77 -3.92 2.23 17.48
C LEU A 77 -3.57 0.82 16.98
N THR A 78 -2.96 -0.01 17.84
CA THR A 78 -2.59 -1.39 17.51
C THR A 78 -3.67 -2.43 17.83
N ASN A 79 -4.72 -2.03 18.54
CA ASN A 79 -5.93 -2.80 18.81
C ASN A 79 -6.76 -3.02 17.54
N GLY A 80 -7.69 -3.99 17.60
CA GLY A 80 -8.54 -4.36 16.47
C GLY A 80 -9.34 -3.21 15.85
N ILE A 81 -9.64 -2.15 16.64
CA ILE A 81 -10.38 -0.98 16.17
C ILE A 81 -9.57 -0.15 15.18
N GLY A 82 -8.32 0.23 15.52
CA GLY A 82 -7.46 1.01 14.63
C GLY A 82 -7.20 0.31 13.29
N LYS A 83 -7.00 -1.02 13.32
CA LYS A 83 -6.88 -1.84 12.11
C LYS A 83 -8.15 -1.82 11.25
N ARG A 84 -9.33 -1.93 11.87
CA ARG A 84 -10.62 -1.88 11.16
C ARG A 84 -10.87 -0.51 10.53
N ILE A 85 -10.60 0.59 11.25
CA ILE A 85 -10.76 1.95 10.72
C ILE A 85 -9.88 2.15 9.48
N MET A 86 -8.60 1.78 9.58
CA MET A 86 -7.67 1.93 8.46
C MET A 86 -8.04 1.03 7.27
N LEU A 87 -8.54 -0.17 7.53
CA LEU A 87 -9.03 -1.09 6.51
C LEU A 87 -10.26 -0.51 5.80
N THR A 88 -11.24 0.01 6.54
CA THR A 88 -12.43 0.65 5.98
C THR A 88 -12.06 1.87 5.14
N TYR A 89 -11.13 2.70 5.61
CA TYR A 89 -10.62 3.83 4.84
C TYR A 89 -10.01 3.38 3.50
N PHE A 90 -9.17 2.34 3.51
CA PHE A 90 -8.58 1.78 2.30
C PHE A 90 -9.65 1.23 1.34
N ALA A 91 -10.63 0.50 1.86
CA ALA A 91 -11.72 -0.07 1.07
C ALA A 91 -12.57 1.00 0.40
N ILE A 92 -12.93 2.07 1.13
CA ILE A 92 -13.68 3.21 0.57
C ILE A 92 -12.88 3.89 -0.54
N ASN A 93 -11.59 4.17 -0.31
CA ASN A 93 -10.74 4.79 -1.33
C ASN A 93 -10.66 3.91 -2.58
N PHE A 94 -10.41 2.61 -2.43
CA PHE A 94 -10.34 1.68 -3.56
C PHE A 94 -11.65 1.63 -4.34
N SER A 95 -12.80 1.55 -3.65
CA SER A 95 -14.12 1.56 -4.29
C SER A 95 -14.37 2.85 -5.08
N VAL A 96 -13.98 4.01 -4.54
CA VAL A 96 -14.10 5.29 -5.24
C VAL A 96 -13.20 5.35 -6.48
N ILE A 97 -11.98 4.80 -6.40
CA ILE A 97 -11.07 4.72 -7.56
C ILE A 97 -11.68 3.83 -8.65
N CYS A 98 -12.18 2.65 -8.30
CA CYS A 98 -12.83 1.76 -9.26
C CYS A 98 -14.06 2.42 -9.89
N PHE A 99 -14.93 3.04 -9.08
CA PHE A 99 -16.15 3.68 -9.56
C PHE A 99 -15.87 4.88 -10.45
N THR A 100 -14.91 5.73 -10.09
CA THR A 100 -14.54 6.89 -10.90
C THR A 100 -13.81 6.50 -12.18
N THR A 101 -12.96 5.48 -12.15
CA THR A 101 -12.29 4.94 -13.36
C THR A 101 -13.32 4.31 -14.29
N LEU A 102 -14.32 3.60 -13.76
CA LEU A 102 -15.42 3.05 -14.54
C LEU A 102 -16.28 4.15 -15.18
N MET A 103 -16.55 5.25 -14.46
CA MET A 103 -17.28 6.39 -15.04
C MET A 103 -16.51 7.08 -16.17
N VAL A 104 -15.19 7.21 -16.05
CA VAL A 104 -14.33 7.78 -17.11
C VAL A 104 -14.28 6.83 -18.31
N PHE A 105 -14.24 5.51 -18.08
CA PHE A 105 -14.30 4.52 -19.16
C PHE A 105 -15.64 4.52 -19.92
N LEU A 106 -16.74 4.78 -19.21
CA LEU A 106 -18.08 4.91 -19.79
C LEU A 106 -18.38 6.31 -20.37
N ASP A 107 -17.36 7.16 -20.48
CA ASP A 107 -17.42 8.54 -20.99
C ASP A 107 -18.47 9.45 -20.32
N LYS A 108 -18.90 9.09 -19.10
CA LYS A 108 -19.92 9.86 -18.35
C LYS A 108 -19.34 11.04 -17.57
N ARG A 109 -18.01 11.14 -17.44
CA ARG A 109 -17.28 12.22 -16.76
C ARG A 109 -15.89 12.44 -17.35
N GLY A 110 -15.53 13.69 -17.61
CA GLY A 110 -14.18 14.07 -18.05
C GLY A 110 -13.08 13.81 -17.01
N PRO A 111 -11.81 13.63 -17.44
CA PRO A 111 -10.71 13.25 -16.55
C PRO A 111 -10.30 14.37 -15.59
N GLU A 112 -10.45 14.12 -14.29
CA GLU A 112 -10.05 15.06 -13.24
C GLU A 112 -8.53 14.93 -12.97
N LYS A 113 -7.71 15.83 -13.51
CA LYS A 113 -6.22 15.82 -13.44
C LYS A 113 -5.65 16.39 -12.12
N SER A 114 -6.32 16.18 -10.99
CA SER A 114 -5.95 16.80 -9.71
C SER A 114 -5.63 15.78 -8.61
N VAL A 115 -4.51 15.96 -7.93
CA VAL A 115 -4.11 15.14 -6.77
C VAL A 115 -4.90 15.60 -5.54
N LYS A 116 -5.78 14.74 -5.02
CA LYS A 116 -6.61 15.01 -3.83
C LYS A 116 -6.02 14.33 -2.59
N PHE A 117 -5.45 15.09 -1.67
CA PHE A 117 -4.96 14.59 -0.39
C PHE A 117 -6.13 14.19 0.51
N LEU A 118 -6.09 12.94 0.99
CA LEU A 118 -7.00 12.42 2.02
C LEU A 118 -8.48 12.64 1.67
N MET A 119 -8.80 12.63 0.36
CA MET A 119 -10.14 12.78 -0.20
C MET A 119 -10.73 14.21 -0.20
N THR A 120 -10.16 15.18 0.54
CA THR A 120 -10.76 16.52 0.73
C THR A 120 -9.82 17.69 0.41
N PHE A 121 -8.50 17.57 0.62
CA PHE A 121 -7.57 18.66 0.37
C PHE A 121 -7.02 18.56 -1.05
N GLN A 122 -7.52 19.39 -1.97
CA GLN A 122 -6.91 19.54 -3.29
C GLN A 122 -5.57 20.25 -3.09
N LEU A 123 -4.45 19.59 -3.42
CA LEU A 123 -3.19 20.35 -3.51
C LEU A 123 -3.26 21.20 -4.79
N PRO A 124 -2.99 22.51 -4.71
CA PRO A 124 -3.01 23.41 -5.88
C PRO A 124 -1.80 23.20 -6.82
N TRP A 125 -1.00 22.16 -6.59
CA TRP A 125 0.10 21.81 -7.47
C TRP A 125 -0.42 21.07 -8.70
N THR A 126 -0.53 21.79 -9.81
CA THR A 126 -0.68 21.23 -11.15
C THR A 126 0.61 20.53 -11.52
N MET A 127 0.65 19.19 -11.42
CA MET A 127 1.80 18.43 -11.90
C MET A 127 1.90 18.65 -13.41
N PRO A 128 3.04 19.17 -13.93
CA PRO A 128 3.24 19.26 -15.36
C PRO A 128 3.33 17.85 -15.92
N ASN A 129 2.38 17.45 -16.77
CA ASN A 129 2.50 16.23 -17.55
C ASN A 129 3.55 16.49 -18.63
N ILE A 130 4.83 16.31 -18.29
CA ILE A 130 5.97 16.61 -19.17
C ILE A 130 6.03 15.64 -20.37
N LEU A 131 5.33 14.50 -20.28
CA LEU A 131 5.17 13.52 -21.35
C LEU A 131 3.68 13.40 -21.70
N ASP A 132 3.20 14.25 -22.59
CA ASP A 132 1.95 14.04 -23.34
C ASP A 132 2.17 12.91 -24.35
N ILE A 133 2.26 11.67 -23.85
CA ILE A 133 2.27 10.51 -24.73
C ILE A 133 0.85 10.38 -25.29
N ALA A 134 0.64 10.85 -26.53
CA ALA A 134 -0.64 10.86 -27.25
C ALA A 134 -1.32 9.48 -27.42
N PHE A 135 -0.69 8.41 -26.92
CA PHE A 135 -1.15 7.03 -26.99
C PHE A 135 -1.79 6.51 -25.69
N MET A 136 -1.82 7.28 -24.60
CA MET A 136 -2.36 6.79 -23.34
C MET A 136 -3.84 7.18 -23.15
N PRO A 137 -4.74 6.23 -22.90
CA PRO A 137 -6.16 6.53 -22.75
C PRO A 137 -6.43 7.31 -21.46
N ASP A 138 -7.41 8.22 -21.48
CA ASP A 138 -7.70 9.17 -20.39
C ASP A 138 -7.97 8.50 -19.03
N TRP A 139 -8.56 7.29 -19.05
CA TRP A 139 -8.79 6.50 -17.83
C TRP A 139 -7.49 6.08 -17.14
N ALA A 140 -6.42 5.81 -17.91
CA ALA A 140 -5.13 5.37 -17.39
C ALA A 140 -4.42 6.50 -16.64
N VAL A 141 -4.52 7.72 -17.16
CA VAL A 141 -3.99 8.93 -16.54
C VAL A 141 -4.76 9.24 -15.26
N HIS A 142 -6.10 9.21 -15.31
CA HIS A 142 -6.94 9.43 -14.13
C HIS A 142 -6.69 8.38 -13.03
N LEU A 143 -6.57 7.10 -13.40
CA LEU A 143 -6.24 6.02 -12.48
C LEU A 143 -4.88 6.26 -11.80
N GLY A 144 -3.87 6.66 -12.57
CA GLY A 144 -2.54 7.01 -12.06
C GLY A 144 -2.62 8.10 -11.00
N PHE A 145 -3.29 9.22 -11.29
CA PHE A 145 -3.48 10.34 -10.35
C PHE A 145 -4.08 9.90 -9.01
N ARG A 146 -5.09 9.03 -9.06
CA ARG A 146 -5.76 8.52 -7.86
C ARG A 146 -4.88 7.59 -7.03
N VAL A 147 -4.19 6.64 -7.68
CA VAL A 147 -3.30 5.66 -7.01
C VAL A 147 -2.12 6.38 -6.36
N TYR A 148 -1.50 7.33 -7.05
CA TYR A 148 -0.40 8.12 -6.51
C TYR A 148 -0.85 8.93 -5.29
N SER A 149 -2.00 9.61 -5.37
CA SER A 149 -2.53 10.37 -4.24
C SER A 149 -2.73 9.49 -2.99
N MET A 150 -3.29 8.30 -3.20
CA MET A 150 -3.53 7.33 -2.14
C MET A 150 -2.22 6.81 -1.52
N MET A 151 -1.19 6.57 -2.33
CA MET A 151 0.14 6.22 -1.82
C MET A 151 0.80 7.38 -1.07
N PHE A 152 0.76 8.59 -1.62
CA PHE A 152 1.34 9.78 -1.00
C PHE A 152 0.74 10.08 0.38
N THR A 153 -0.59 10.02 0.52
CA THR A 153 -1.27 10.21 1.81
C THR A 153 -0.84 9.15 2.82
N THR A 154 -0.78 7.88 2.42
CA THR A 154 -0.34 6.81 3.32
C THR A 154 1.11 6.93 3.76
N ILE A 155 1.98 7.50 2.92
CA ILE A 155 3.36 7.77 3.31
C ILE A 155 3.44 8.93 4.28
N ILE A 156 2.70 10.02 4.06
CA ILE A 156 2.70 11.15 5.00
C ILE A 156 2.20 10.70 6.38
N ILE A 157 1.11 9.93 6.43
CA ILE A 157 0.61 9.39 7.70
C ILE A 157 1.62 8.40 8.30
N GLY A 158 2.24 7.55 7.48
CA GLY A 158 3.27 6.61 7.91
C GLY A 158 4.54 7.30 8.43
N LEU A 159 4.92 8.42 7.83
CA LEU A 159 6.04 9.27 8.25
C LEU A 159 5.71 9.94 9.59
N LEU A 160 4.51 10.50 9.72
CA LEU A 160 4.06 11.13 10.96
C LEU A 160 4.00 10.13 12.12
N LEU A 161 3.44 8.93 11.87
CA LEU A 161 3.39 7.85 12.87
C LEU A 161 4.77 7.25 13.16
N GLY A 162 5.65 7.15 12.15
CA GLY A 162 7.02 6.67 12.33
C GLY A 162 7.93 7.67 13.04
N TYR A 163 7.62 8.97 12.95
CA TYR A 163 8.30 10.03 13.68
C TYR A 163 7.89 10.05 15.16
N LEU A 164 6.58 9.93 15.46
CA LEU A 164 6.06 9.93 16.83
C LEU A 164 6.27 8.61 17.58
N TYR A 165 6.24 7.47 16.89
CA TYR A 165 6.29 6.13 17.48
C TYR A 165 7.42 5.30 16.84
N ARG A 166 7.49 4.00 17.18
CA ARG A 166 8.40 3.07 16.47
C ARG A 166 8.11 3.01 14.97
N ALA A 167 9.18 2.90 14.19
CA ALA A 167 9.14 2.79 12.73
C ALA A 167 8.23 1.68 12.17
N ARG A 168 8.02 0.59 12.93
CA ARG A 168 7.16 -0.55 12.54
C ARG A 168 5.69 -0.39 12.94
N THR A 169 5.32 0.70 13.63
CA THR A 169 3.93 0.94 14.06
C THR A 169 2.97 0.96 12.86
N TRP A 170 3.35 1.64 11.77
CA TRP A 170 2.59 1.67 10.52
C TRP A 170 2.29 0.28 9.95
N CYS A 171 3.25 -0.66 10.05
CA CYS A 171 3.08 -2.02 9.55
C CYS A 171 2.02 -2.79 10.35
N GLY A 172 1.84 -2.48 11.63
CA GLY A 172 0.82 -3.09 12.49
C GLY A 172 -0.61 -2.65 12.17
N ILE A 173 -0.79 -1.43 11.65
CA ILE A 173 -2.11 -0.84 11.31
C ILE A 173 -2.39 -0.92 9.80
N CYS A 174 -1.39 -1.29 9.02
CA CYS A 174 -1.47 -1.34 7.58
C CYS A 174 -2.69 -2.13 7.10
N PRO A 175 -3.48 -1.57 6.15
CA PRO A 175 -4.64 -2.25 5.59
C PRO A 175 -4.24 -3.54 4.86
N MET A 176 -3.13 -3.53 4.09
CA MET A 176 -2.58 -4.73 3.43
C MET A 176 -2.13 -5.82 4.41
N GLY A 177 -1.48 -5.45 5.51
CA GLY A 177 -1.09 -6.41 6.54
C GLY A 177 -2.30 -7.04 7.23
N THR A 178 -3.34 -6.25 7.45
CA THR A 178 -4.62 -6.70 8.01
C THR A 178 -5.37 -7.60 7.02
N LEU A 179 -5.45 -7.23 5.74
CA LEU A 179 -6.02 -8.05 4.66
C LEU A 179 -5.29 -9.37 4.50
N SER A 180 -3.96 -9.34 4.50
CA SER A 180 -3.13 -10.56 4.45
C SER A 180 -3.40 -11.45 5.67
N SER A 181 -3.53 -10.87 6.87
CA SER A 181 -3.85 -11.65 8.06
C SER A 181 -5.25 -12.29 8.03
N LEU A 182 -6.22 -11.59 7.45
CA LEU A 182 -7.59 -12.10 7.26
C LEU A 182 -7.61 -13.21 6.19
N ALA A 183 -6.88 -13.02 5.08
CA ALA A 183 -6.78 -14.00 4.00
C ALA A 183 -6.14 -15.32 4.49
N LEU A 184 -5.06 -15.24 5.26
CA LEU A 184 -4.41 -16.41 5.87
C LEU A 184 -5.34 -17.13 6.86
N ARG A 185 -6.04 -16.39 7.74
CA ARG A 185 -7.02 -16.97 8.67
C ARG A 185 -8.13 -17.71 7.93
N LYS A 186 -8.57 -17.17 6.79
CA LYS A 186 -9.59 -17.79 5.93
C LYS A 186 -9.08 -19.06 5.24
N GLN A 187 -7.80 -19.10 4.87
CA GLN A 187 -7.17 -20.30 4.30
C GLN A 187 -7.08 -21.43 5.34
N THR A 188 -6.70 -21.14 6.59
CA THR A 188 -6.69 -22.15 7.67
C THR A 188 -8.08 -22.76 7.89
N THR A 189 -9.15 -21.98 7.76
CA THR A 189 -10.53 -22.48 7.88
C THR A 189 -11.06 -23.21 6.62
N MET A 190 -10.33 -23.15 5.50
CA MET A 190 -10.71 -23.82 4.24
C MET A 190 -9.87 -25.08 3.95
N VAL A 191 -8.81 -25.34 4.72
CA VAL A 191 -8.15 -26.64 4.73
C VAL A 191 -9.05 -27.58 5.55
N PRO A 192 -9.59 -28.66 4.97
CA PRO A 192 -10.40 -29.60 5.73
C PRO A 192 -9.55 -30.20 6.86
N GLU A 193 -10.12 -30.27 8.05
CA GLU A 193 -9.53 -30.83 9.29
C GLU A 193 -8.80 -32.18 9.06
N SER A 194 -9.26 -32.96 8.08
CA SER A 194 -8.70 -34.25 7.69
C SER A 194 -7.27 -34.22 7.12
N LEU A 195 -6.76 -33.06 6.67
CA LEU A 195 -5.37 -32.89 6.20
C LEU A 195 -4.41 -32.42 7.29
N ASN A 196 -4.91 -31.90 8.43
CA ASN A 196 -4.08 -31.60 9.59
C ASN A 196 -3.76 -32.85 10.40
N GLN A 197 -4.69 -33.81 10.48
CA GLN A 197 -4.45 -35.07 11.20
C GLN A 197 -3.37 -35.95 10.55
N LEU A 198 -3.25 -35.95 9.22
CA LEU A 198 -2.22 -36.72 8.51
C LEU A 198 -0.79 -36.16 8.68
N ASN A 199 -0.64 -34.88 9.03
CA ASN A 199 0.67 -34.28 9.26
C ASN A 199 1.15 -34.43 10.71
N ASP A 200 0.23 -34.62 11.67
CA ASP A 200 0.57 -34.88 13.08
C ASP A 200 0.88 -36.37 13.35
N GLU A 201 0.42 -37.30 12.51
CA GLU A 201 0.76 -38.74 12.61
C GLU A 201 2.08 -39.12 11.90
N ALA A 202 2.69 -38.17 11.17
CA ALA A 202 3.94 -38.38 10.43
C ALA A 202 5.19 -37.79 11.12
N VAL A 203 5.08 -37.43 12.41
CA VAL A 203 6.18 -36.96 13.28
C VAL A 203 6.51 -38.00 14.34
#